data_AF-A0A918P3R5-F1
#
_entry.id   AF-A0A918P3R5-F1
#
_cell.length_a   1.000
_cell.length_b   1.000
_cell.length_c   1.000
_cell.angle_alpha   90.00
_cell.angle_beta   90.00
_cell.angle_gamma   90.00
#
_symmetry.space_group_name_H-M   'P 1'
#
loop_
_entity.id
_entity.type
_entity.pdbx_description
1 polymer ?
#
loop_
_entity_poly.entity_id
_entity_poly.type
_entity_poly.pdbx_seq_one_letter_code
_entity_poly.pdbx_strand_id
1 'polypeptide(L)'
;MTPLAVYIRAIHGMPSRATLLSRECAEETGCDDAGCFVSRRTLCRFADGVTIQYDVERDDAPQEGACLSCLLLCRVLETGEGDGVSPMRKRFESDCQFRFWLALQSDPADKPSS
;
A
#
# COMPACT_ATOMS: atom_id res chain seq x y z
N MET A 1 -1.02 11.72 -15.27
CA MET A 1 -0.55 11.05 -14.02
C MET A 1 -1.55 9.99 -13.59
N THR A 2 -1.09 8.77 -13.32
CA THR A 2 -1.89 7.66 -12.79
C THR A 2 -1.98 7.74 -11.25
N PRO A 3 -3.17 7.58 -10.64
CA PRO A 3 -3.29 7.56 -9.19
C PRO A 3 -2.54 6.37 -8.56
N LEU A 4 -1.78 6.61 -7.48
CA LEU A 4 -1.07 5.57 -6.73
C LEU A 4 -2.00 4.41 -6.32
N ALA A 5 -3.25 4.73 -5.99
CA ALA A 5 -4.25 3.75 -5.60
C ALA A 5 -4.56 2.67 -6.65
N VAL A 6 -4.31 2.95 -7.94
CA VAL A 6 -4.41 1.93 -8.99
C VAL A 6 -3.45 0.78 -8.69
N TYR A 7 -2.18 1.08 -8.43
CA TYR A 7 -1.16 0.07 -8.12
C TYR A 7 -1.43 -0.60 -6.78
N ILE A 8 -1.79 0.19 -5.75
CA ILE A 8 -2.11 -0.36 -4.43
C ILE A 8 -3.28 -1.36 -4.50
N ARG A 9 -4.35 -1.07 -5.26
CA ARG A 9 -5.44 -2.05 -5.45
C ARG A 9 -4.94 -3.38 -6.00
N ALA A 10 -4.08 -3.34 -7.03
CA ALA A 10 -3.50 -4.54 -7.63
C ALA A 10 -2.63 -5.33 -6.63
N ILE A 11 -1.81 -4.66 -5.80
CA ILE A 11 -1.00 -5.31 -4.75
C ILE A 11 -1.89 -6.14 -3.81
N HIS A 12 -3.04 -5.60 -3.45
CA HIS A 12 -4.01 -6.21 -2.54
C HIS A 12 -5.05 -7.11 -3.25
N GLY A 13 -4.86 -7.44 -4.53
CA GLY A 13 -5.76 -8.32 -5.28
C GLY A 13 -7.15 -7.74 -5.57
N MET A 14 -7.32 -6.43 -5.41
CA MET A 14 -8.55 -5.73 -5.78
C MET A 14 -8.57 -5.40 -7.28
N PRO A 15 -9.77 -5.19 -7.87
CA PRO A 15 -9.89 -4.71 -9.25
C PRO A 15 -9.03 -3.47 -9.49
N SER A 16 -8.21 -3.54 -10.53
CA SER A 16 -7.30 -2.48 -10.94
C SER A 16 -6.95 -2.63 -12.42
N ARG A 17 -6.61 -1.52 -13.06
CA ARG A 17 -6.06 -1.51 -14.43
C ARG A 17 -4.56 -1.80 -14.48
N ALA A 18 -3.85 -1.77 -13.35
CA ALA A 18 -2.43 -2.11 -13.29
C ALA A 18 -2.23 -3.62 -13.22
N THR A 19 -1.29 -4.13 -14.01
CA THR A 19 -0.94 -5.56 -14.04
C THR A 19 0.32 -5.80 -13.21
N LEU A 20 0.18 -6.47 -12.07
CA LEU A 20 1.30 -6.83 -11.19
C LEU A 20 2.06 -8.02 -11.81
N LEU A 21 3.35 -7.84 -12.10
CA LEU A 21 4.20 -8.89 -12.67
C LEU A 21 4.89 -9.72 -11.61
N SER A 22 5.46 -9.06 -10.60
CA SER A 22 6.21 -9.75 -9.54
C SER A 22 6.10 -9.01 -8.21
N ARG A 23 6.34 -9.79 -7.15
CA ARG A 23 6.41 -9.31 -5.77
C ARG A 23 7.56 -10.00 -5.06
N GLU A 24 8.45 -9.20 -4.50
CA GLU A 24 9.59 -9.65 -3.71
C GLU A 24 9.36 -9.17 -2.28
N CYS A 25 9.22 -10.11 -1.33
CA CYS A 25 8.96 -9.80 0.06
C CYS A 25 10.21 -10.06 0.90
N ALA A 26 10.55 -9.09 1.75
CA ALA A 26 11.48 -9.24 2.85
C ALA A 26 10.74 -8.93 4.15
N GLU A 27 10.92 -9.77 5.16
CA GLU A 27 10.37 -9.58 6.49
C GLU A 27 11.51 -9.64 7.50
N GLU A 28 11.47 -8.74 8.46
CA GLU A 28 12.42 -8.64 9.55
C GLU A 28 11.69 -8.35 10.86
N THR A 29 12.24 -8.86 11.95
CA THR A 29 11.77 -8.55 13.31
C THR A 29 12.81 -7.68 13.99
N GLY A 30 12.36 -6.63 14.65
CA GLY A 30 13.19 -5.74 15.44
C GLY A 30 12.62 -5.62 16.85
N CYS A 31 13.47 -5.28 17.81
CA CYS A 31 13.03 -4.88 19.15
C CYS A 31 13.78 -3.61 19.55
N ASP A 32 13.06 -2.68 20.15
CA ASP A 32 13.60 -1.45 20.75
C ASP A 32 13.03 -1.26 22.17
N ASP A 33 13.25 -0.08 22.75
CA ASP A 33 12.76 0.25 24.09
C ASP A 33 11.22 0.31 24.18
N ALA A 34 10.51 0.41 23.06
CA ALA A 34 9.05 0.43 22.97
C ALA A 34 8.44 -0.96 22.77
N GLY A 35 9.24 -1.96 22.36
CA GLY A 35 8.82 -3.35 22.22
C GLY A 35 9.39 -4.02 20.98
N CYS A 36 8.83 -5.17 20.62
CA CYS A 36 9.18 -5.86 19.39
C CYS A 36 8.16 -5.57 18.29
N PHE A 37 8.64 -5.40 17.07
CA PHE A 37 7.86 -5.13 15.88
C PHE A 37 8.26 -6.05 14.72
N VAL A 38 7.31 -6.29 13.83
CA VAL A 38 7.52 -6.97 12.55
C VAL A 38 7.48 -5.92 11.45
N SER A 39 8.57 -5.80 10.70
CA SER A 39 8.69 -4.96 9.51
C SER A 39 8.67 -5.85 8.26
N ARG A 40 7.78 -5.57 7.33
CA ARG A 40 7.66 -6.27 6.05
C ARG A 40 7.74 -5.28 4.91
N ARG A 41 8.73 -5.47 4.04
CA ARG A 41 8.93 -4.71 2.81
C ARG A 41 8.56 -5.57 1.61
N THR A 42 7.68 -5.08 0.76
CA THR A 42 7.34 -5.71 -0.51
C THR A 42 7.70 -4.79 -1.67
N LEU A 43 8.57 -5.26 -2.58
CA LEU A 43 8.82 -4.62 -3.87
C LEU A 43 7.90 -5.22 -4.92
N CYS A 44 7.09 -4.39 -5.55
CA CYS A 44 6.10 -4.76 -6.55
C CYS A 44 6.46 -4.15 -7.91
N ARG A 45 6.60 -4.98 -8.94
CA ARG A 45 6.89 -4.54 -10.32
C ARG A 45 5.66 -4.71 -11.20
N PHE A 46 5.37 -3.70 -12.01
CA PHE A 46 4.19 -3.66 -12.87
C PHE A 46 4.56 -3.70 -14.35
N ALA A 47 3.61 -4.15 -15.17
CA ALA A 47 3.80 -4.34 -16.62
C ALA A 47 4.07 -3.03 -17.39
N ASP A 48 3.69 -1.88 -16.83
CA ASP A 48 3.93 -0.55 -17.37
C ASP A 48 5.28 0.06 -16.93
N GLY A 49 6.13 -0.74 -16.26
CA GLY A 49 7.44 -0.33 -15.78
C GLY A 49 7.39 0.45 -14.46
N VAL A 50 6.23 0.58 -13.81
CA VAL A 50 6.16 1.16 -12.47
C VAL A 50 6.68 0.17 -11.44
N THR A 51 7.48 0.68 -10.49
CA THR A 51 7.95 -0.08 -9.33
C THR A 51 7.45 0.59 -8.05
N ILE A 52 6.69 -0.15 -7.24
CA ILE A 52 6.18 0.31 -5.94
C ILE A 52 6.86 -0.45 -4.81
N GLN A 53 7.34 0.28 -3.81
CA GLN A 53 7.68 -0.29 -2.51
C GLN A 53 6.50 -0.09 -1.55
N TYR A 54 6.08 -1.19 -0.92
CA TYR A 54 5.04 -1.23 0.10
C TYR A 54 5.63 -1.79 1.40
N ASP A 55 5.76 -0.94 2.41
CA ASP A 55 6.26 -1.32 3.73
C ASP A 55 5.10 -1.36 4.73
N VAL A 56 5.13 -2.36 5.62
CA VAL A 56 4.24 -2.52 6.76
C VAL A 56 5.08 -2.78 8.00
N GLU A 57 4.93 -1.96 9.01
CA GLU A 57 5.50 -2.16 10.33
C GLU A 57 4.37 -2.25 11.35
N ARG A 58 4.41 -3.26 12.21
CA ARG A 58 3.39 -3.50 13.23
C ARG A 58 4.01 -4.08 14.48
N ASP A 59 3.43 -3.78 15.62
CA ASP A 59 3.82 -4.42 16.87
C ASP A 59 3.62 -5.94 16.76
N ASP A 60 4.56 -6.70 17.33
CA ASP A 60 4.50 -8.17 17.39
C ASP A 60 3.57 -8.66 18.53
N ALA A 61 3.09 -7.72 19.36
CA ALA A 61 2.10 -8.00 20.37
C ALA A 61 0.72 -8.32 19.75
N PRO A 62 -0.07 -9.23 20.34
CA PRO A 62 -1.44 -9.46 19.93
C PRO A 62 -2.25 -8.16 20.01
N GLN A 63 -2.82 -7.75 18.90
CA GLN A 63 -3.70 -6.59 18.83
C GLN A 63 -5.15 -7.04 18.69
N GLU A 64 -6.05 -6.51 19.52
CA GLU A 64 -7.49 -6.75 19.44
C GLU A 64 -8.20 -5.54 18.80
N GLY A 65 -9.19 -5.82 17.96
CA GLY A 65 -10.04 -4.80 17.35
C GLY A 65 -10.06 -4.84 15.82
N ALA A 66 -11.01 -4.12 15.23
CA ALA A 66 -11.17 -4.04 13.78
C ALA A 66 -10.11 -3.13 13.10
N CYS A 67 -9.42 -2.30 13.89
CA CYS A 67 -8.43 -1.35 13.41
C CYS A 67 -7.10 -1.59 14.10
N LEU A 68 -6.16 -2.18 13.36
CA LEU A 68 -4.82 -2.45 13.88
C LEU A 68 -3.95 -1.19 13.75
N SER A 69 -3.22 -0.87 14.81
CA SER A 69 -2.15 0.13 14.78
C SER A 69 -0.99 -0.44 13.97
N CYS A 70 -0.67 0.21 12.85
CA CYS A 70 0.42 -0.20 12.00
C CYS A 70 0.91 0.98 11.17
N LEU A 71 2.22 1.01 10.94
CA LEU A 71 2.82 1.95 10.02
C LEU A 71 2.84 1.36 8.61
N LEU A 72 2.07 1.97 7.71
CA LEU A 72 2.05 1.62 6.29
C LEU A 72 2.72 2.71 5.47
N LEU A 73 3.61 2.33 4.54
CA LEU A 73 4.29 3.27 3.67
C LEU A 73 4.34 2.76 2.23
N CYS A 74 3.70 3.50 1.33
CA CYS A 74 3.74 3.29 -0.10
C CYS A 74 4.70 4.31 -0.74
N ARG A 75 5.66 3.85 -1.54
CA ARG A 75 6.58 4.70 -2.33
C ARG A 75 6.67 4.22 -3.77
N VAL A 76 6.62 5.16 -4.70
CA VAL A 76 6.97 4.95 -6.11
C VAL A 76 8.48 5.05 -6.24
N LEU A 77 9.13 3.98 -6.69
CA LEU A 77 10.57 3.94 -6.95
C LEU A 77 10.85 4.28 -8.42
N GLU A 78 10.02 3.79 -9.33
CA GLU A 78 10.12 4.02 -10.77
C GLU A 78 8.73 4.33 -11.33
N THR A 79 8.65 5.29 -12.24
CA THR A 79 7.38 5.77 -12.82
C THR A 79 7.01 5.10 -14.15
N GLY A 80 7.85 4.20 -14.67
CA GLY A 80 7.67 3.57 -15.97
C GLY A 80 7.67 4.56 -17.12
N GLU A 81 7.07 4.15 -18.25
CA GLU A 81 7.03 4.94 -19.50
C GLU A 81 5.80 5.85 -19.62
N GLY A 82 4.87 5.81 -18.64
CA GLY A 82 3.61 6.56 -18.67
C GLY A 82 3.68 7.98 -18.10
N ASP A 83 2.52 8.62 -17.93
CA ASP A 83 2.34 10.01 -17.46
C ASP A 83 2.74 10.27 -15.98
N GLY A 84 3.54 9.40 -15.37
CA GLY A 84 3.93 9.44 -13.96
C GLY A 84 2.86 8.95 -12.98
N VAL A 85 3.25 8.78 -11.72
CA VAL A 85 2.37 8.28 -10.62
C VAL A 85 2.21 9.35 -9.55
N SER A 86 0.98 9.59 -9.07
CA SER A 86 0.70 10.55 -8.02
C SER A 86 -0.27 10.02 -6.95
N PRO A 87 -0.04 10.28 -5.66
CA PRO A 87 1.21 10.82 -5.09
C PRO A 87 2.36 9.80 -5.22
N MET A 88 3.62 10.27 -5.21
CA MET A 88 4.78 9.36 -5.21
C MET A 88 5.03 8.68 -3.86
N ARG A 89 4.44 9.20 -2.78
CA ARG A 89 4.59 8.67 -1.43
C ARG A 89 3.31 8.87 -0.63
N LYS A 90 2.91 7.86 0.13
CA LYS A 90 1.78 7.94 1.07
C LYS A 90 2.07 7.10 2.31
N ARG A 91 1.84 7.67 3.50
CA ARG A 91 2.03 7.04 4.81
C ARG A 91 0.69 6.98 5.55
N PHE A 92 0.48 5.91 6.31
CA PHE A 92 -0.67 5.72 7.19
C PHE A 92 -0.20 5.13 8.52
N GLU A 93 -0.93 5.43 9.59
CA GLU A 93 -0.62 4.96 10.95
C GLU A 93 -1.61 3.89 11.44
N SER A 94 -2.55 3.49 10.59
CA SER A 94 -3.39 2.33 10.81
C SER A 94 -3.94 1.76 9.51
N ASP A 95 -4.36 0.50 9.56
CA ASP A 95 -5.04 -0.16 8.43
C ASP A 95 -6.33 0.57 8.04
N CYS A 96 -7.06 1.16 9.01
CA CYS A 96 -8.28 1.91 8.70
C CYS A 96 -8.01 3.18 7.91
N GLN A 97 -6.96 3.95 8.26
CA GLN A 97 -6.61 5.14 7.50
C GLN A 97 -6.26 4.77 6.04
N PHE A 98 -5.53 3.67 5.87
CA PHE A 98 -5.18 3.13 4.56
C PHE A 98 -6.43 2.73 3.75
N ARG A 99 -7.31 1.92 4.35
CA ARG A 99 -8.55 1.45 3.69
C ARG A 99 -9.51 2.59 3.37
N PHE A 100 -9.67 3.53 4.31
CA PHE A 100 -10.48 4.72 4.10
C PHE A 100 -9.94 5.58 2.96
N TRP A 101 -8.63 5.82 2.92
CA TRP A 101 -8.00 6.53 1.82
C TRP A 101 -8.25 5.82 0.49
N LEU A 102 -8.08 4.49 0.45
CA LEU A 102 -8.28 3.71 -0.76
C LEU A 102 -9.73 3.79 -1.26
N ALA A 103 -10.70 3.76 -0.35
CA ALA A 103 -12.13 3.94 -0.65
C ALA A 103 -12.42 5.33 -1.23
N LEU A 104 -11.78 6.39 -0.72
CA LEU A 104 -11.88 7.74 -1.29
C LEU A 104 -11.27 7.86 -2.70
N GLN A 105 -10.42 6.92 -3.13
CA GLN A 105 -9.87 6.90 -4.49
C GLN A 105 -10.80 6.21 -5.49
N SER A 106 -11.90 5.59 -5.06
CA SER A 106 -13.01 5.24 -5.96
C SER A 106 -13.69 6.53 -6.39
N ASP A 107 -13.77 6.75 -7.70
CA ASP A 107 -14.45 7.91 -8.29
C ASP A 107 -15.90 8.02 -7.75
N PRO A 108 -16.43 9.22 -7.43
CA PRO A 108 -17.85 9.41 -7.09
C PRO A 108 -18.85 8.84 -8.11
N ALA A 109 -18.42 8.48 -9.32
CA ALA A 109 -19.20 7.79 -10.34
C ALA A 109 -19.55 6.32 -10.00
N ASP A 110 -18.93 5.71 -8.97
CA ASP A 110 -19.23 4.36 -8.48
C ASP A 110 -20.22 4.38 -7.29
N LYS A 111 -21.01 5.46 -7.17
CA LYS A 111 -22.21 5.46 -6.33
C LYS A 111 -23.37 4.93 -7.17
N PRO A 112 -24.00 3.80 -6.83
CA PRO A 112 -25.31 3.52 -7.38
C PRO A 112 -26.23 4.67 -6.97
N SER A 113 -26.81 5.36 -7.96
CA SER A 113 -27.91 6.29 -7.75
C SER A 113 -28.94 5.59 -6.87
N SER A 114 -29.17 6.13 -5.66
CA SER A 114 -30.28 5.73 -4.81
C SER A 114 -31.59 6.25 -5.38
#